data_AF-C4KKJ3-F1
#
_entry.id   AF-C4KKJ3-F1
#
_cell.length_a   1.000
_cell.length_b   1.000
_cell.length_c   1.000
_cell.angle_alpha   90.00
_cell.angle_beta   90.00
_cell.angle_gamma   90.00
#
_symmetry.space_group_name_H-M   'P 1'
#
loop_
_entity.id
_entity.type
_entity.pdbx_description
1 polymer ?
#
loop_
_entity_poly.entity_id
_entity_poly.type
_entity_poly.pdbx_seq_one_letter_code
_entity_poly.pdbx_strand_id
1 'polypeptide(L)'
;MSFKFEDIKNILQNPSIKGFKVSVRKAVNFSESNTFQSISKTTVKEGTNFEGMWIKCIKERLECDVVTEKGDLYIINFKDKIIIKLEYI
;
A
#
# COMPACT_ATOMS: atom_id res chain seq x y z
N MET A 1 -13.63 -7.66 -10.95
CA MET A 1 -13.58 -6.20 -10.68
C MET A 1 -12.22 -5.70 -11.11
N SER A 2 -12.16 -4.67 -11.94
CA SER A 2 -10.90 -3.97 -12.25
C SER A 2 -10.89 -2.71 -11.39
N PHE A 3 -9.95 -2.59 -10.46
CA PHE A 3 -9.77 -1.36 -9.68
C PHE A 3 -8.93 -0.41 -10.52
N LYS A 4 -9.40 0.82 -10.72
CA LYS A 4 -8.62 1.88 -11.38
C LYS A 4 -7.65 2.51 -10.37
N PHE A 5 -6.56 3.10 -10.84
CA PHE A 5 -5.63 3.81 -9.95
C PHE A 5 -6.29 4.97 -9.19
N GLU A 6 -7.30 5.63 -9.76
CA GLU A 6 -8.13 6.61 -9.04
C GLU A 6 -8.90 6.00 -7.85
N ASP A 7 -9.32 4.75 -7.94
CA ASP A 7 -9.99 4.08 -6.82
C ASP A 7 -9.03 3.89 -5.65
N ILE A 8 -7.75 3.60 -5.93
CA ILE A 8 -6.70 3.43 -4.92
C ILE A 8 -6.47 4.75 -4.16
N LYS A 9 -6.37 5.87 -4.88
CA LYS A 9 -6.27 7.20 -4.25
C LYS A 9 -7.46 7.47 -3.33
N ASN A 10 -8.67 7.23 -3.83
CA ASN A 10 -9.90 7.44 -3.06
C ASN A 10 -9.99 6.52 -1.82
N ILE A 11 -9.52 5.28 -1.93
CA ILE A 11 -9.45 4.32 -0.82
C ILE A 11 -8.48 4.80 0.25
N LEU A 12 -7.30 5.30 -0.12
CA LEU A 12 -6.32 5.82 0.85
C LEU A 12 -6.78 7.12 1.51
N GLN A 13 -7.44 8.01 0.78
CA GLN A 13 -7.95 9.28 1.33
C GLN A 13 -9.18 9.09 2.21
N ASN A 14 -10.08 8.18 1.84
CA ASN A 14 -11.36 7.96 2.51
C ASN A 14 -11.65 6.46 2.76
N PRO A 15 -10.80 5.77 3.53
CA PRO A 15 -10.88 4.31 3.67
C PRO A 15 -12.19 3.85 4.28
N SER A 16 -12.67 4.51 5.35
CA SER A 16 -13.92 4.15 6.01
C SER A 16 -15.14 4.28 5.10
N ILE A 17 -15.18 5.31 4.24
CA ILE A 17 -16.27 5.50 3.26
C ILE A 17 -16.26 4.38 2.22
N LYS A 18 -15.08 3.87 1.85
CA LYS A 18 -14.92 2.72 0.95
C LYS A 18 -15.07 1.37 1.65
N GLY A 19 -15.36 1.36 2.96
CA GLY A 19 -15.52 0.15 3.76
C GLY A 19 -14.20 -0.56 4.06
N PHE A 20 -13.07 0.15 4.00
CA PHE A 20 -11.76 -0.36 4.36
C PHE A 20 -11.41 -0.05 5.82
N LYS A 21 -10.85 -1.05 6.51
CA LYS A 21 -10.26 -0.87 7.83
C LYS A 21 -8.79 -0.51 7.67
N VAL A 22 -8.35 0.58 8.30
CA VAL A 22 -6.93 0.93 8.36
C VAL A 22 -6.30 0.29 9.59
N SER A 23 -5.17 -0.37 9.39
CA SER A 23 -4.32 -0.92 10.44
C SER A 23 -2.93 -0.31 10.30
N VAL A 24 -2.38 0.20 11.40
CA VAL A 24 -1.00 0.65 11.43
C VAL A 24 -0.14 -0.49 11.94
N ARG A 25 0.85 -0.91 11.16
CA ARG A 25 1.86 -1.89 11.57
C ARG A 25 3.17 -1.15 11.76
N LYS A 26 3.71 -1.22 12.98
CA LYS A 26 5.04 -0.70 13.27
C LYS A 26 6.05 -1.82 13.06
N ALA A 27 7.15 -1.53 12.38
CA ALA A 27 8.25 -2.48 12.28
C ALA A 27 8.85 -2.66 13.68
N VAL A 28 8.73 -3.86 14.26
CA VAL A 28 9.21 -4.11 15.64
C VAL A 28 10.64 -4.64 15.68
N ASN A 29 11.22 -5.00 14.53
CA ASN A 29 12.62 -5.42 14.42
C ASN A 29 13.26 -5.08 13.06
N PHE A 30 14.59 -5.23 13.00
CA PHE A 30 15.39 -4.94 11.80
C PHE A 30 15.00 -5.80 10.59
N SER A 31 14.61 -7.06 10.80
CA SER A 31 14.20 -7.95 9.71
C SER A 31 12.91 -7.47 9.04
N GLU A 32 11.90 -7.09 9.83
CA GLU A 32 10.65 -6.54 9.31
C GLU A 32 10.88 -5.21 8.61
N SER A 33 11.71 -4.33 9.16
CA SER A 33 12.12 -3.09 8.50
C SER A 33 12.74 -3.35 7.12
N ASN A 34 13.65 -4.32 6.99
CA ASN A 34 14.22 -4.71 5.71
C ASN A 34 13.19 -5.28 4.74
N THR A 35 12.25 -6.09 5.21
CA THR A 35 11.14 -6.59 4.39
C THR A 35 10.32 -5.43 3.82
N PHE A 36 9.95 -4.45 4.65
CA PHE A 36 9.17 -3.29 4.22
C PHE A 36 9.95 -2.39 3.26
N GLN A 37 11.22 -2.11 3.54
CA GLN A 37 12.08 -1.40 2.61
C GLN A 37 12.23 -2.13 1.28
N SER A 38 12.32 -3.46 1.29
CA SER A 38 12.37 -4.26 0.08
C SER A 38 11.07 -4.13 -0.72
N ILE A 39 9.91 -4.21 -0.06
CA ILE A 39 8.60 -4.01 -0.72
C ILE A 39 8.51 -2.60 -1.31
N SER A 40 8.90 -1.56 -0.56
CA SER A 40 8.92 -0.19 -1.05
C SER A 40 9.81 -0.04 -2.29
N LYS A 41 11.05 -0.55 -2.25
CA LYS A 41 11.98 -0.49 -3.39
C LYS A 41 11.44 -1.22 -4.61
N THR A 42 10.88 -2.41 -4.43
CA THR A 42 10.28 -3.19 -5.52
C THR A 42 9.06 -2.47 -6.10
N THR A 43 8.23 -1.85 -5.26
CA THR A 43 7.04 -1.09 -5.69
C THR A 43 7.44 0.14 -6.51
N VAL A 44 8.47 0.87 -6.10
CA VAL A 44 8.99 2.01 -6.86
C VAL A 44 9.63 1.57 -8.19
N LYS A 45 10.28 0.40 -8.22
CA LYS A 45 10.96 -0.10 -9.42
C LYS A 45 10.01 -0.68 -10.47
N GLU A 46 8.98 -1.41 -10.03
CA GLU A 46 8.10 -2.21 -10.90
C GLU A 46 6.67 -1.68 -10.96
N GLY A 47 6.31 -0.74 -10.08
CA GLY A 47 5.00 -0.13 -10.03
C GLY A 47 4.81 0.97 -11.08
N THR A 48 3.57 1.40 -11.22
CA THR A 48 3.20 2.56 -12.03
C THR A 48 3.12 3.80 -11.13
N ASN A 49 3.76 4.89 -11.53
CA ASN A 49 3.59 6.17 -10.84
C ASN A 49 2.27 6.83 -11.29
N PHE A 50 1.43 7.19 -10.33
CA PHE A 50 0.20 7.92 -10.55
C PHE A 50 0.09 9.02 -9.49
N GLU A 51 0.15 10.28 -9.93
CA GLU A 51 -0.01 11.47 -9.07
C GLU A 51 0.87 11.44 -7.78
N GLY A 52 2.13 11.03 -7.90
CA GLY A 52 3.06 10.97 -6.76
C GLY A 52 2.92 9.69 -5.90
N MET A 53 2.17 8.69 -6.37
CA MET A 53 2.09 7.38 -5.73
C MET A 53 2.60 6.30 -6.67
N TRP A 54 3.59 5.54 -6.21
CA TRP A 54 4.02 4.32 -6.88
C TRP A 54 3.08 3.19 -6.48
N ILE A 55 2.37 2.62 -7.45
CA ILE A 55 1.35 1.60 -7.22
C ILE A 55 1.78 0.32 -7.93
N LYS A 56 1.90 -0.77 -7.17
CA LYS A 56 2.12 -2.12 -7.71
C LYS A 56 1.01 -3.03 -7.24
N CYS A 57 0.23 -3.57 -8.16
CA CYS A 57 -0.87 -4.47 -7.85
C CYS A 57 -0.53 -5.92 -8.18
N ILE A 58 -0.80 -6.82 -7.23
CA ILE A 58 -0.60 -8.26 -7.34
C ILE A 58 -1.99 -8.92 -7.44
N LYS A 59 -2.38 -9.28 -8.66
CA LYS A 59 -3.74 -9.74 -8.97
C LYS A 59 -4.09 -11.04 -8.24
N GLU A 60 -3.13 -11.95 -8.08
CA GLU A 60 -3.31 -13.24 -7.41
C GLU A 60 -3.66 -13.08 -5.93
N ARG A 61 -3.15 -12.02 -5.30
CA ARG A 61 -3.37 -11.73 -3.88
C ARG A 61 -4.54 -10.78 -3.65
N LEU A 62 -5.06 -10.16 -4.71
CA LEU A 62 -6.00 -9.03 -4.61
C LEU A 62 -5.43 -7.94 -3.70
N GLU A 63 -4.15 -7.62 -3.90
CA GLU A 63 -3.40 -6.64 -3.10
C GLU A 63 -2.75 -5.59 -4.01
N CYS A 64 -2.64 -4.35 -3.51
CA CYS A 64 -1.78 -3.34 -4.11
C CYS A 64 -0.87 -2.72 -3.05
N ASP A 65 0.42 -2.69 -3.36
CA ASP A 65 1.42 -1.92 -2.64
C ASP A 65 1.42 -0.50 -3.18
N VAL A 66 1.40 0.48 -2.28
CA VAL A 66 1.39 1.90 -2.61
C VAL A 66 2.48 2.60 -1.82
N VAL A 67 3.42 3.23 -2.52
CA VAL A 67 4.48 4.05 -1.92
C VAL A 67 4.26 5.51 -2.29
N THR A 68 4.12 6.39 -1.30
CA THR A 68 3.98 7.83 -1.52
C THR A 68 5.33 8.49 -1.75
N GLU A 69 5.35 9.72 -2.28
CA GLU A 69 6.59 10.51 -2.40
C GLU A 69 7.29 10.76 -1.06
N LYS A 70 6.55 10.70 0.05
CA LYS A 70 7.09 10.82 1.42
C LYS A 70 7.79 9.54 1.90
N GLY A 71 7.72 8.46 1.13
CA GLY A 71 8.25 7.14 1.49
C GLY A 71 7.33 6.29 2.35
N ASP A 72 6.08 6.73 2.58
CA ASP A 72 5.10 5.93 3.30
C ASP A 72 4.68 4.72 2.44
N LEU A 73 4.66 3.54 3.04
CA LEU A 73 4.17 2.31 2.39
C LEU A 73 2.79 1.94 2.92
N TYR A 74 1.86 1.74 2.00
CA TYR A 74 0.51 1.24 2.25
C TYR A 74 0.31 -0.05 1.47
N ILE A 75 -0.19 -1.10 2.13
CA ILE A 75 -0.58 -2.36 1.49
C ILE A 75 -2.10 -2.44 1.56
N ILE A 76 -2.76 -2.39 0.41
CA ILE A 76 -4.22 -2.43 0.30
C ILE A 76 -4.62 -3.86 -0.09
N ASN A 77 -5.33 -4.55 0.79
CA ASN A 77 -5.95 -5.84 0.50
C ASN A 77 -7.43 -5.64 0.18
N PHE A 78 -7.81 -5.90 -1.07
CA PHE A 78 -9.17 -5.69 -1.57
C PHE A 78 -10.13 -6.81 -1.18
N LYS A 79 -9.61 -7.99 -0.85
CA LYS A 79 -10.40 -9.15 -0.43
C LYS A 79 -10.94 -8.95 0.99
N ASP A 80 -10.05 -8.64 1.91
CA ASP A 80 -10.35 -8.45 3.34
C ASP A 80 -10.75 -7.01 3.65
N LYS A 81 -10.64 -6.10 2.67
CA LYS A 81 -10.88 -4.66 2.80
C LYS A 81 -10.06 -4.05 3.93
N ILE A 82 -8.76 -4.33 3.95
CA ILE A 82 -7.82 -3.82 4.95
C ILE A 82 -6.75 -2.99 4.24
N ILE A 83 -6.33 -1.90 4.87
CA ILE A 83 -5.16 -1.11 4.48
C ILE A 83 -4.15 -1.20 5.61
N ILE A 84 -2.96 -1.70 5.32
CA ILE A 84 -1.85 -1.75 6.27
C ILE A 84 -0.94 -0.56 5.97
N LYS A 85 -0.91 0.42 6.87
CA LYS A 85 0.08 1.51 6.85
C LYS A 85 1.29 1.08 7.66
N LEU A 86 2.47 1.24 7.07
CA LEU A 86 3.73 0.92 7.76
C LEU A 86 4.36 2.17 8.34
N GLU A 87 4.77 2.07 9.60
CA GLU A 87 5.52 3.11 10.32
C GLU A 87 6.88 2.55 10.76
N TYR A 88 7.94 3.27 10.39
CA TYR A 88 9.30 3.00 10.87
C TYR A 88 9.45 3.61 12.26
N ILE A 89 9.98 2.82 13.22
CA ILE A 89 10.41 3.29 14.55
C ILE A 89 11.90 3.59 14.49
#